data_AF-A0A9E4WCT0-F1
#
_entry.id   AF-A0A9E4WCT0-F1
#
_cell.length_a   1.000
_cell.length_b   1.000
_cell.length_c   1.000
_cell.angle_alpha   90.00
_cell.angle_beta   90.00
_cell.angle_gamma   90.00
#
_symmetry.space_group_name_H-M   'P 1'
#
loop_
_entity.id
_entity.type
_entity.pdbx_description
1 polymer ?
#
loop_
_entity_poly.entity_id
_entity_poly.type
_entity_poly.pdbx_seq_one_letter_code
_entity_poly.pdbx_strand_id
1 'polypeptide(L)' 'MDLGLTEIQQMLKTSAQDFLSRECPLTLVREMEEDPRGYTDELWRQMVGLGWTGVVFPEQYGGTGGNFSDLGVLLEE' A
#
# COMPACT_ATOMS: atom_id res chain seq x y z
N MET A 1 -5.99 18.72 19.58
CA MET A 1 -6.27 17.80 18.46
C MET A 1 -5.09 16.86 18.41
N ASP A 2 -5.32 15.57 18.59
CA ASP A 2 -4.28 14.57 18.42
C ASP A 2 -4.21 14.22 16.93
N LEU A 3 -3.02 14.32 16.35
CA LEU A 3 -2.73 14.06 14.94
C LEU A 3 -1.80 12.84 14.78
N GLY A 4 -1.53 12.12 15.88
CA GLY A 4 -0.79 10.87 15.84
C GLY A 4 -1.53 9.80 15.04
N LEU A 5 -0.75 8.90 14.44
CA LEU A 5 -1.32 7.72 13.78
C LEU A 5 -2.03 6.85 14.82
N THR A 6 -3.15 6.26 14.41
CA THR A 6 -3.79 5.19 15.19
C THR A 6 -2.91 3.94 15.18
N GLU A 7 -3.17 2.99 16.07
CA GLU A 7 -2.45 1.71 16.10
C GLU A 7 -2.56 0.97 14.75
N ILE A 8 -3.75 0.96 14.14
CA ILE A 8 -3.99 0.35 12.83
C ILE A 8 -3.16 1.05 11.74
N GLN A 9 -3.13 2.39 11.76
CA GLN A 9 -2.32 3.17 10.81
C GLN A 9 -0.83 2.93 11.00
N GLN A 10 -0.37 2.80 12.25
CA GLN A 10 1.03 2.49 12.53
C GLN A 10 1.41 1.10 12.03
N MET A 11 0.53 0.10 12.19
CA MET A 11 0.72 -1.24 11.64
C MET A 11 0.74 -1.22 10.11
N LEU A 12 -0.16 -0.45 9.47
CA LEU A 12 -0.23 -0.31 8.02
C LEU A 12 1.06 0.31 7.47
N LYS A 13 1.53 1.40 8.09
CA LYS A 13 2.81 2.06 7.78
C LYS A 13 3.97 1.08 7.84
N THR A 14 4.14 0.37 8.96
CA THR A 14 5.24 -0.57 9.12
C THR A 14 5.17 -1.69 8.09
N SER A 15 3.98 -2.24 7.82
CA SER A 15 3.82 -3.27 6.79
C SER A 15 4.14 -2.76 5.39
N ALA A 16 3.77 -1.52 5.06
CA ALA A 16 4.07 -0.92 3.75
C ALA A 16 5.56 -0.66 3.59
N GLN A 17 6.19 -0.07 4.61
CA GLN A 17 7.62 0.20 4.63
C GLN A 17 8.47 -1.06 4.47
N ASP A 18 8.14 -2.13 5.20
CA ASP A 18 8.85 -3.41 5.13
C ASP A 18 8.71 -4.06 3.75
N PHE A 19 7.50 -4.02 3.18
CA PHE A 19 7.22 -4.55 1.86
C PHE A 19 7.95 -3.79 0.76
N LEU A 20 7.81 -2.47 0.70
CA LEU A 20 8.41 -1.63 -0.34
C LEU A 20 9.94 -1.66 -0.28
N SER A 21 10.51 -1.69 0.92
CA SER A 21 11.98 -1.82 1.09
C SER A 21 12.52 -3.13 0.51
N ARG A 22 11.70 -4.18 0.45
CA ARG A 22 12.08 -5.50 -0.06
C ARG A 22 11.77 -5.68 -1.53
N GLU A 23 10.58 -5.29 -1.97
CA GLU A 23 10.04 -5.58 -3.30
C GLU A 23 10.24 -4.43 -4.30
N CYS A 24 10.53 -3.20 -3.84
CA CYS A 24 10.71 -2.03 -4.70
C CYS A 24 12.15 -1.45 -4.63
N PRO A 25 13.20 -2.22 -5.01
CA PRO A 25 14.54 -1.69 -5.08
C PRO A 25 14.66 -0.61 -6.17
N LEU A 26 15.65 0.28 -6.04
CA LEU A 26 15.88 1.36 -7.01
C LEU A 26 16.09 0.84 -8.45
N THR A 27 16.59 -0.38 -8.62
CA THR A 27 16.71 -1.02 -9.94
C THR A 27 15.35 -1.26 -10.57
N LEU A 28 14.39 -1.79 -9.81
CA LEU A 28 13.02 -1.99 -10.29
C LEU A 28 12.38 -0.65 -10.63
N VAL A 29 12.54 0.37 -9.78
CA VAL A 29 11.99 1.71 -10.03
C VAL A 29 12.48 2.26 -11.37
N ARG A 30 13.79 2.18 -11.65
CA ARG A 30 14.38 2.62 -12.92
C ARG A 30 13.88 1.81 -14.12
N GLU A 31 13.66 0.51 -13.95
CA GLU A 31 13.08 -0.32 -15.01
C GLU A 31 11.61 0.07 -15.28
N MET A 32 10.85 0.39 -14.23
CA MET A 32 9.45 0.77 -14.34
C MET A 32 9.24 2.19 -14.87
N GLU A 33 10.22 3.09 -14.78
CA GLU A 33 10.17 4.42 -15.43
C GLU A 33 9.97 4.33 -16.95
N GLU A 34 10.51 3.28 -17.58
CA GLU A 34 10.40 3.04 -19.03
C GLU A 34 9.23 2.08 -19.37
N ASP A 35 8.64 1.41 -18.38
CA ASP A 35 7.47 0.55 -18.59
C ASP A 35 6.19 1.39 -18.67
N PRO A 36 5.35 1.26 -19.72
CA PRO A 36 4.14 2.05 -19.88
C PRO A 36 3.13 1.95 -18.73
N ARG A 37 3.17 0.89 -17.92
CA ARG A 37 2.30 0.70 -16.76
C ARG A 37 2.95 1.16 -15.46
N GLY A 38 4.28 1.15 -15.39
CA GLY A 38 5.04 1.52 -14.19
C GLY A 38 5.01 0.50 -13.05
N TYR A 39 4.55 -0.73 -13.31
CA TYR A 39 4.55 -1.82 -12.33
C TYR A 39 4.52 -3.20 -13.00
N THR A 40 4.90 -4.24 -12.27
CA THR A 40 4.82 -5.64 -12.71
C THR A 40 3.56 -6.33 -12.18
N ASP A 41 3.04 -7.32 -12.91
CA ASP A 41 1.90 -8.13 -12.46
C ASP A 41 2.17 -8.82 -11.12
N GLU A 42 3.44 -9.19 -10.87
CA GLU A 42 3.87 -9.81 -9.63
C GLU A 42 3.76 -8.83 -8.45
N LEU A 43 4.34 -7.63 -8.58
CA LEU A 43 4.25 -6.59 -7.55
C LEU A 43 2.79 -6.22 -7.27
N TRP A 44 1.98 -6.06 -8.31
CA TRP A 44 0.57 -5.76 -8.16
C TRP A 44 -0.19 -6.86 -7.41
N ARG A 45 0.05 -8.14 -7.75
CA ARG A 45 -0.58 -9.28 -7.07
C ARG A 45 -0.18 -9.36 -5.60
N GLN A 46 1.07 -9.05 -5.26
CA GLN A 46 1.52 -8.97 -3.88
C GLN A 46 0.76 -7.87 -3.12
N MET A 47 0.65 -6.66 -3.67
CA MET A 47 -0.11 -5.56 -3.06
C MET A 47 -1.60 -5.90 -2.88
N VAL A 48 -2.21 -6.56 -3.86
CA VAL A 48 -3.59 -7.07 -3.76
C VAL A 48 -3.69 -8.11 -2.64
N GLY A 49 -2.72 -9.02 -2.53
CA GLY A 49 -2.67 -10.04 -1.47
C GLY A 49 -2.53 -9.47 -0.06
N LEU A 50 -1.95 -8.28 0.07
CA LEU A 50 -1.88 -7.53 1.34
C LEU A 50 -3.19 -6.78 1.66
N GLY A 51 -4.18 -6.80 0.76
CA GLY A 51 -5.49 -6.17 0.96
C GLY A 51 -5.50 -4.65 0.74
N TRP A 52 -4.39 -4.06 0.27
CA TRP A 52 -4.22 -2.61 0.15
C TRP A 52 -5.20 -1.95 -0.82
N THR A 53 -5.59 -2.67 -1.87
CA THR A 53 -6.57 -2.19 -2.85
C THR A 53 -8.00 -2.11 -2.29
N GLY A 54 -8.26 -2.79 -1.17
CA GLY A 54 -9.54 -2.87 -0.50
C GLY A 54 -9.72 -1.90 0.68
N VAL A 55 -8.70 -1.10 1.02
CA VAL A 55 -8.62 -0.40 2.33
C VAL A 55 -9.85 0.47 2.62
N VAL A 56 -10.28 1.27 1.65
CA VAL A 56 -11.41 2.20 1.82
C VAL A 56 -12.78 1.57 1.56
N PHE A 57 -12.80 0.32 1.10
CA PHE A 57 -14.04 -0.32 0.70
C PHE A 57 -14.68 -1.06 1.90
N PRO A 58 -16.00 -1.00 2.04
CA PRO A 58 -16.72 -1.82 3.02
C PRO A 58 -16.48 -3.33 2.86
N GLU A 59 -16.53 -4.06 3.97
CA GLU A 59 -16.34 -5.53 3.98
C GLU A 59 -17.33 -6.29 3.10
N GLN A 60 -18.56 -5.79 2.95
CA GLN A 60 -19.57 -6.39 2.05
C GLN A 60 -19.14 -6.43 0.57
N TYR A 61 -18.13 -5.63 0.20
CA TYR A 61 -17.52 -5.61 -1.13
C TYR A 61 -16.14 -6.27 -1.15
N GLY A 62 -15.73 -6.94 -0.07
CA GLY A 62 -14.41 -7.54 0.09
C GLY A 62 -13.30 -6.57 0.50
N GLY A 63 -13.64 -5.37 0.96
CA GLY A 63 -12.67 -4.42 1.51
C GLY A 63 -12.43 -4.61 3.01
N THR A 64 -11.64 -3.71 3.60
CA THR A 64 -11.25 -3.79 5.03
C THR A 64 -12.04 -2.84 5.94
N GLY A 65 -12.96 -2.04 5.38
CA GLY A 65 -13.77 -1.09 6.15
C GLY A 65 -12.98 0.12 6.71
N GLY A 66 -11.79 0.40 6.19
CA GLY A 66 -10.99 1.57 6.55
C GLY A 66 -11.51 2.87 5.93
N ASN A 67 -10.76 3.95 6.13
CA ASN A 67 -11.11 5.28 5.64
C ASN A 67 -9.96 5.92 4.83
N PHE A 68 -10.18 7.13 4.33
CA PHE A 68 -9.20 7.84 3.50
C PHE A 68 -7.92 8.24 4.24
N SER A 69 -7.95 8.41 5.56
CA SER A 69 -6.73 8.65 6.34
C SER A 69 -5.86 7.39 6.39
N ASP A 70 -6.48 6.21 6.49
CA ASP A 70 -5.75 4.93 6.43
C ASP A 70 -5.12 4.72 5.05
N LEU A 71 -5.86 5.02 3.97
CA LEU A 71 -5.31 5.04 2.62
C LEU A 71 -4.19 6.07 2.47
N GLY A 72 -4.33 7.25 3.09
CA GLY A 72 -3.32 8.31 3.07
C GLY A 72 -1.98 7.82 3.63
N VAL A 73 -1.99 7.04 4.71
CA VAL A 73 -0.78 6.42 5.26
C VAL A 73 -0.12 5.47 4.27
N LEU A 74 -0.91 4.66 3.56
CA LEU A 74 -0.35 3.75 2.54
C LEU A 74 0.29 4.50 1.37
N LEU A 75 -0.32 5.61 0.93
CA LEU A 75 0.15 6.41 -0.21
C LEU A 75 1.37 7.30 0.13
N GLU A 76 1.62 7.54 1.42
CA GLU A 76 2.80 8.28 1.89
C GLU A 76 4.09 7.45 1.81
N GLU A 77 3.97 6.13 2.01
CA GLU A 77 5.09 5.18 1.93
C GLU A 77 5.47 4.81 0.49
#